data_AF-D4E573-F1
#
_entry.id   AF-D4E573-F1
#
_cell.length_a   1.000
_cell.length_b   1.000
_cell.length_c   1.000
_cell.angle_alpha   90.00
_cell.angle_beta   90.00
_cell.angle_gamma   90.00
#
_symmetry.space_group_name_H-M   'P 1'
#
loop_
_entity.id
_entity.type
_entity.pdbx_description
1 polymer ?
#
loop_
_entity_poly.entity_id
_entity_poly.type
_entity_poly.pdbx_seq_one_letter_code
_entity_poly.pdbx_strand_id
1 'polypeptide(L)'
;MVDTTAAQKKLTPADIRGVFLRSNLFQGSWNFERMQALGFCFSMVPAIRRLYPENNDDRKQAIKRHLEFFNTHPYVAAPILGVTLAMEEQRANGAPIDDAAINGIKVGLMGPLAGVGDPIFWGTMRPVFAALGAGIALTGSLLGPILFFVLFNLVRLLVRYYGVAYGYRKGADIVNDMGGGFLQKLTEGASILGLFVMGALVNKWTHVNIPLVVSKITDQTGHTTVTTVQTILDQLMPGLIPLLLTFGCMWLLRRKVNALWIILGFFVIGIFGYWIGLLGV
;
A
#
# COMPACT_ATOMS: atom_id res chain seq x y z
N MET A 1 33.72 -15.70 40.21
CA MET A 1 32.48 -15.16 39.60
C MET A 1 32.91 -14.03 38.69
N VAL A 2 32.95 -14.29 37.38
CA VAL A 2 33.34 -13.28 36.38
C VAL A 2 32.05 -12.60 35.94
N ASP A 3 31.84 -11.38 36.38
CA ASP A 3 30.82 -10.47 35.85
C ASP A 3 31.05 -10.31 34.34
N THR A 4 30.28 -11.03 33.54
CA THR A 4 30.17 -10.84 32.09
C THR A 4 28.84 -10.14 31.83
N THR A 5 28.76 -8.86 32.20
CA THR A 5 27.79 -7.94 31.60
C THR A 5 28.18 -7.75 30.15
N ALA A 6 27.78 -8.70 29.29
CA ALA A 6 27.92 -8.58 27.84
C ALA A 6 27.30 -7.24 27.42
N ALA A 7 28.11 -6.37 26.82
CA ALA A 7 27.67 -5.04 26.39
C ALA A 7 26.44 -5.19 25.47
N GLN A 8 25.30 -4.61 25.86
CA GLN A 8 24.09 -4.65 25.07
C GLN A 8 24.36 -4.09 23.67
N LYS A 9 24.10 -4.91 22.66
CA LYS A 9 24.19 -4.53 21.26
C LYS A 9 22.98 -3.67 20.92
N LYS A 10 23.21 -2.38 20.69
CA LYS A 10 22.15 -1.42 20.39
C LYS A 10 22.34 -0.81 19.01
N LEU A 11 21.26 -0.73 18.24
CA LEU A 11 21.26 0.00 16.98
C LEU A 11 21.33 1.50 17.26
N THR A 12 22.14 2.19 16.47
CA THR A 12 22.26 3.65 16.61
C THR A 12 21.27 4.34 15.68
N PRO A 13 20.96 5.63 15.93
CA PRO A 13 20.19 6.44 14.99
C PRO A 13 20.84 6.52 13.60
N ALA A 14 22.16 6.36 13.50
CA ALA A 14 22.86 6.31 12.22
C ALA A 14 22.51 5.04 11.42
N ASP A 15 22.31 3.89 12.07
CA ASP A 15 21.90 2.66 11.38
C ASP A 15 20.48 2.77 10.86
N ILE A 16 19.56 3.32 11.67
CA ILE A 16 18.17 3.53 11.26
C ILE A 16 18.10 4.45 10.03
N ARG A 17 18.92 5.52 10.00
CA ARG A 17 19.09 6.35 8.80
C ARG A 17 19.71 5.59 7.64
N GLY A 18 20.68 4.71 7.91
CA GLY A 18 21.29 3.84 6.90
C GLY A 18 20.31 2.83 6.30
N VAL A 19 19.38 2.29 7.09
CA VAL A 19 18.27 1.44 6.64
C VAL A 19 17.30 2.27 5.82
N PHE A 20 16.91 3.46 6.29
CA PHE A 20 16.05 4.37 5.54
C PHE A 20 16.63 4.71 4.16
N LEU A 21 17.90 5.10 4.09
CA LEU A 21 18.58 5.41 2.83
C LEU A 21 18.57 4.21 1.88
N ARG A 22 18.98 3.03 2.35
CA ARG A 22 19.00 1.79 1.53
C ARG A 22 17.60 1.35 1.11
N SER A 23 16.60 1.58 1.95
CA SER A 23 15.20 1.28 1.61
C SER A 23 14.73 2.07 0.38
N ASN A 24 15.33 3.22 0.02
CA ASN A 24 15.00 3.92 -1.23
C ASN A 24 15.09 3.04 -2.49
N LEU A 25 15.95 2.02 -2.47
CA LEU A 25 16.15 1.08 -3.56
C LEU A 25 15.44 -0.27 -3.35
N PHE A 26 14.39 -0.30 -2.53
CA PHE A 26 13.72 -1.53 -2.09
C PHE A 26 13.22 -2.45 -3.21
N GLN A 27 12.76 -1.90 -4.34
CA GLN A 27 12.31 -2.70 -5.48
C GLN A 27 13.39 -2.93 -6.54
N GLY A 28 14.66 -2.56 -6.29
CA GLY A 28 15.72 -2.64 -7.28
C GLY A 28 16.05 -4.05 -7.78
N SER A 29 15.66 -5.08 -7.02
CA SER A 29 15.95 -6.50 -7.30
C SER A 29 14.70 -7.38 -7.30
N TRP A 30 13.59 -6.82 -7.79
CA TRP A 30 12.32 -7.53 -7.87
C TRP A 30 12.42 -8.77 -8.78
N ASN A 31 12.05 -9.94 -8.26
CA ASN A 31 12.12 -11.21 -8.98
C ASN A 31 10.88 -12.07 -8.71
N PHE A 32 10.54 -12.98 -9.63
CA PHE A 32 9.32 -13.79 -9.48
C PHE A 32 9.41 -14.87 -8.39
N GLU A 33 10.61 -15.32 -8.03
CA GLU A 33 10.78 -16.36 -7.01
C GLU A 33 10.44 -15.83 -5.61
N ARG A 34 10.91 -14.63 -5.26
CA ARG A 34 10.84 -14.07 -3.90
C ARG A 34 10.43 -12.61 -3.82
N MET A 35 10.00 -12.02 -4.94
CA MET A 35 9.51 -10.65 -5.06
C MET A 35 10.52 -9.64 -4.54
N GLN A 36 10.27 -9.01 -3.39
CA GLN A 36 11.07 -7.91 -2.83
C GLN A 36 12.06 -8.38 -1.76
N ALA A 37 12.21 -9.70 -1.54
CA ALA A 37 13.06 -10.27 -0.50
C ALA A 37 14.49 -9.72 -0.50
N LEU A 38 15.12 -9.63 -1.67
CA LEU A 38 16.50 -9.13 -1.77
C LEU A 38 16.61 -7.64 -1.39
N GLY A 39 15.59 -6.83 -1.73
CA GLY A 39 15.50 -5.43 -1.31
C GLY A 39 15.27 -5.28 0.21
N PHE A 40 14.52 -6.19 0.81
CA PHE A 40 14.35 -6.29 2.26
C PHE A 40 15.70 -6.61 2.93
N CYS A 41 16.37 -7.67 2.47
CA CYS A 41 17.70 -8.03 2.95
C CYS A 41 18.68 -6.87 2.82
N PHE A 42 18.77 -6.24 1.63
CA PHE A 42 19.66 -5.09 1.38
C PHE A 42 19.42 -3.93 2.35
N SER A 43 18.15 -3.65 2.67
CA SER A 43 17.77 -2.60 3.62
C SER A 43 18.23 -2.94 5.05
N MET A 44 18.22 -4.22 5.43
CA MET A 44 18.59 -4.70 6.77
C MET A 44 20.11 -4.87 6.98
N VAL A 45 20.90 -5.00 5.90
CA VAL A 45 22.37 -5.16 5.96
C VAL A 45 23.08 -4.26 6.99
N PRO A 46 22.87 -2.92 7.05
CA PRO A 46 23.57 -2.07 8.02
C PRO A 46 23.31 -2.47 9.48
N ALA A 47 22.09 -2.88 9.81
CA ALA A 47 21.74 -3.33 11.15
C ALA A 47 22.37 -4.69 11.47
N ILE A 48 22.26 -5.64 10.53
CA ILE A 48 22.86 -6.99 10.67
C ILE A 48 24.39 -6.87 10.86
N ARG A 49 25.05 -5.98 10.12
CA ARG A 49 26.51 -5.75 10.23
C ARG A 49 26.95 -5.28 11.61
N ARG A 50 26.09 -4.56 12.33
CA ARG A 50 26.39 -4.08 13.70
C ARG A 50 26.00 -5.10 14.76
N LEU A 51 24.87 -5.78 14.60
CA LEU A 51 24.38 -6.78 15.56
C LEU A 51 25.21 -8.08 15.54
N TYR A 52 25.70 -8.46 14.36
CA TYR A 52 26.44 -9.70 14.16
C TYR A 52 27.82 -9.42 13.54
N PRO A 53 28.92 -9.80 14.22
CA PRO A 53 30.28 -9.59 13.72
C PRO A 53 30.56 -10.34 12.40
N GLU A 54 31.63 -9.95 11.71
CA GLU A 54 32.05 -10.58 10.45
C GLU A 54 32.46 -12.04 10.65
N ASN A 55 32.23 -12.86 9.61
CA ASN A 55 32.48 -14.31 9.60
C ASN A 55 31.74 -15.16 10.66
N ASN A 56 30.77 -14.59 11.38
CA ASN A 56 29.90 -15.38 12.26
C ASN A 56 28.79 -16.12 11.48
N ASP A 57 28.50 -17.36 11.86
CA ASP A 57 27.38 -18.13 11.30
C ASP A 57 26.02 -17.47 11.61
N ASP A 58 25.90 -16.77 12.75
CA ASP A 58 24.69 -15.99 13.09
C ASP A 58 24.39 -14.92 12.04
N ARG A 59 25.43 -14.29 11.48
CA ARG A 59 25.29 -13.29 10.42
C ARG A 59 24.82 -13.91 9.11
N LYS A 60 25.30 -15.11 8.77
CA LYS A 60 24.84 -15.86 7.59
C LYS A 60 23.37 -16.26 7.76
N GLN A 61 22.97 -16.70 8.95
CA GLN A 61 21.59 -17.03 9.25
C GLN A 61 20.69 -15.79 9.18
N ALA A 62 21.13 -14.65 9.73
CA ALA A 62 20.41 -13.37 9.65
C ALA A 62 20.13 -12.95 8.20
N ILE A 63 21.14 -13.03 7.34
CA ILE A 63 20.97 -12.73 5.91
C ILE A 63 19.99 -13.71 5.25
N LYS A 64 20.08 -15.01 5.56
CA LYS A 64 19.18 -16.04 4.99
C LYS A 64 17.72 -15.81 5.36
N ARG A 65 17.38 -15.51 6.62
CA ARG A 65 15.99 -15.26 7.03
C ARG A 65 15.38 -13.99 6.43
N HIS A 66 16.21 -13.00 6.08
CA HIS A 66 15.73 -11.82 5.36
C HIS A 66 15.63 -12.01 3.83
N LEU A 67 16.04 -13.17 3.32
CA LEU A 67 15.86 -13.59 1.92
C LEU A 67 14.61 -14.45 1.71
N GLU A 68 13.75 -14.61 2.71
CA GLU A 68 12.43 -15.21 2.55
C GLU A 68 11.49 -14.30 1.76
N PHE A 69 10.45 -14.90 1.17
CA PHE A 69 9.46 -14.20 0.37
C PHE A 69 8.94 -12.98 1.12
N PHE A 70 9.02 -11.81 0.46
CA PHE A 70 8.45 -10.59 0.98
C PHE A 70 7.83 -9.81 -0.16
N ASN A 71 6.54 -9.52 -0.04
CA ASN A 71 5.83 -8.70 -1.01
C ASN A 71 4.81 -7.81 -0.32
N THR A 72 5.06 -6.51 -0.36
CA THR A 72 4.11 -5.49 0.09
C THR A 72 4.35 -4.19 -0.68
N HIS A 73 3.56 -3.17 -0.36
CA HIS A 73 3.76 -1.87 -0.96
C HIS A 73 5.06 -1.20 -0.43
N PRO A 74 5.96 -0.70 -1.30
CA PRO A 74 7.34 -0.34 -0.92
C PRO A 74 7.47 0.81 0.09
N TYR A 75 6.49 1.71 0.18
CA TYR A 75 6.50 2.81 1.15
C TYR A 75 6.03 2.36 2.55
N VAL A 76 5.03 1.49 2.61
CA VAL A 76 4.49 0.92 3.87
C VAL A 76 5.23 -0.34 4.31
N ALA A 77 6.25 -0.78 3.56
CA ALA A 77 7.24 -1.74 4.04
C ALA A 77 8.12 -1.16 5.18
N ALA A 78 8.18 0.17 5.30
CA ALA A 78 9.03 0.85 6.28
C ALA A 78 8.71 0.51 7.76
N PRO A 79 7.44 0.52 8.21
CA PRO A 79 7.07 -0.01 9.52
C PRO A 79 7.51 -1.46 9.75
N ILE A 80 7.38 -2.34 8.75
CA ILE A 80 7.80 -3.75 8.89
C ILE A 80 9.32 -3.84 9.06
N LEU A 81 10.09 -3.05 8.28
CA LEU A 81 11.55 -2.94 8.47
C LEU A 81 11.87 -2.48 9.89
N GLY A 82 11.19 -1.44 10.39
CA GLY A 82 11.36 -0.93 11.75
C GLY A 82 11.13 -2.00 12.82
N VAL A 83 9.99 -2.71 12.77
CA VAL A 83 9.68 -3.78 13.73
C VAL A 83 10.72 -4.90 13.66
N THR A 84 11.11 -5.28 12.44
CA THR A 84 12.12 -6.33 12.23
C THR A 84 13.49 -5.92 12.80
N LEU A 85 13.88 -4.64 12.71
CA LEU A 85 15.12 -4.13 13.33
C LEU A 85 15.10 -4.28 14.85
N ALA A 86 13.97 -3.98 15.48
CA ALA A 86 13.83 -4.09 16.93
C ALA A 86 13.89 -5.56 17.39
N MET A 87 13.24 -6.47 16.63
CA MET A 87 13.31 -7.91 16.90
C MET A 87 14.72 -8.47 16.74
N GLU A 88 15.45 -8.08 15.69
CA GLU A 88 16.84 -8.50 15.50
C GLU A 88 17.75 -7.94 16.59
N GLU A 89 17.53 -6.72 17.06
CA GLU A 89 18.27 -6.14 18.19
C GLU A 89 18.05 -6.93 19.48
N GLN A 90 16.79 -7.23 19.83
CA GLN A 90 16.48 -7.99 21.05
C GLN A 90 16.98 -9.43 20.97
N ARG A 91 16.88 -10.07 19.81
CA ARG A 91 17.45 -11.39 19.57
C ARG A 91 18.97 -11.39 19.73
N ALA A 92 19.66 -10.40 19.16
CA ALA A 92 21.10 -10.26 19.29
C ALA A 92 21.56 -9.99 20.74
N ASN A 93 20.65 -9.51 21.60
CA ASN A 93 20.83 -9.34 23.04
C ASN A 93 20.37 -10.56 23.88
N GLY A 94 19.97 -11.67 23.24
CA GLY A 94 19.65 -12.93 23.92
C GLY A 94 18.16 -13.17 24.19
N ALA A 95 17.24 -12.36 23.65
CA ALA A 95 15.82 -12.65 23.74
C ALA A 95 15.47 -13.95 22.97
N PRO A 96 14.57 -14.80 23.49
CA PRO A 96 14.17 -16.07 22.86
C PRO A 96 13.24 -15.84 21.66
N ILE A 97 13.74 -15.16 20.63
CA ILE A 97 13.03 -14.87 19.38
C ILE A 97 13.57 -15.81 18.30
N ASP A 98 12.73 -16.73 17.84
CA ASP A 98 13.08 -17.65 16.76
C ASP A 98 12.92 -17.00 15.37
N ASP A 99 13.43 -17.68 14.34
CA ASP A 99 13.32 -17.21 12.94
C ASP A 99 11.85 -17.15 12.50
N ALA A 100 11.05 -18.10 12.98
CA ALA A 100 9.63 -18.22 12.63
C ALA A 100 8.82 -17.03 13.15
N ALA A 101 9.11 -16.49 14.35
CA ALA A 101 8.45 -15.29 14.85
C ALA A 101 8.74 -14.06 13.98
N ILE A 102 10.02 -13.87 13.59
CA ILE A 102 10.43 -12.75 12.72
C ILE A 102 9.72 -12.85 11.37
N ASN A 103 9.70 -14.03 10.76
CA ASN A 103 9.06 -14.23 9.47
C ASN A 103 7.53 -14.20 9.57
N GLY A 104 6.96 -14.73 10.65
CA GLY A 104 5.54 -14.65 10.95
C GLY A 104 5.03 -13.21 11.03
N ILE A 105 5.79 -12.31 11.67
CA ILE A 105 5.46 -10.88 11.70
C ILE A 105 5.51 -10.26 10.31
N LYS A 106 6.54 -10.57 9.52
CA LYS A 106 6.60 -10.08 8.12
C LYS A 106 5.38 -10.56 7.34
N VAL A 107 5.09 -11.86 7.36
CA VAL A 107 3.99 -12.48 6.61
C VAL A 107 2.63 -11.93 7.06
N GLY A 108 2.42 -11.79 8.37
CA GLY A 108 1.18 -11.25 8.93
C GLY A 108 0.92 -9.80 8.53
N LEU A 109 1.97 -9.00 8.37
CA LEU A 109 1.85 -7.58 8.00
C LEU A 109 1.89 -7.32 6.50
N MET A 110 2.47 -8.23 5.70
CA MET A 110 2.59 -8.06 4.24
C MET A 110 1.25 -7.80 3.57
N GLY A 111 0.24 -8.65 3.85
CA GLY A 111 -1.08 -8.60 3.20
C GLY A 111 -1.88 -7.34 3.54
N PRO A 112 -2.16 -7.07 4.82
CA PRO A 112 -2.94 -5.89 5.22
C PRO A 112 -2.28 -4.57 4.81
N LEU A 113 -0.96 -4.44 4.99
CA LEU A 113 -0.27 -3.21 4.58
C LEU A 113 -0.20 -3.06 3.06
N ALA A 114 -0.11 -4.15 2.29
CA ALA A 114 -0.23 -4.06 0.83
C ALA A 114 -1.63 -3.57 0.42
N GLY A 115 -2.68 -4.15 1.02
CA GLY A 115 -4.07 -3.77 0.76
C GLY A 115 -4.42 -2.32 1.11
N VAL A 116 -3.71 -1.72 2.08
CA VAL A 116 -3.84 -0.29 2.42
C VAL A 116 -2.94 0.59 1.54
N GLY A 117 -1.69 0.16 1.35
CA GLY A 117 -0.67 0.95 0.66
C GLY A 117 -0.96 1.14 -0.81
N ASP A 118 -1.40 0.10 -1.52
CA ASP A 118 -1.63 0.17 -2.96
C ASP A 118 -2.74 1.17 -3.33
N PRO A 119 -3.94 1.15 -2.71
CA PRO A 119 -4.99 2.12 -3.02
C PRO A 119 -4.64 3.56 -2.66
N ILE A 120 -3.94 3.77 -1.53
CA ILE A 120 -3.57 5.11 -1.08
C ILE A 120 -2.51 5.70 -2.00
N PHE A 121 -1.38 5.01 -2.21
CA PHE A 121 -0.25 5.60 -2.93
C PHE A 121 -0.39 5.46 -4.44
N TRP A 122 -0.78 4.30 -4.94
CA TRP A 122 -0.94 4.06 -6.38
C TRP A 122 -2.31 4.47 -6.89
N GLY A 123 -3.37 4.22 -6.11
CA GLY A 123 -4.74 4.54 -6.52
C GLY A 123 -5.10 6.02 -6.35
N THR A 124 -4.58 6.69 -5.32
CA THR A 124 -5.02 8.05 -4.96
C THR A 124 -3.91 9.08 -5.11
N MET A 125 -2.87 8.98 -4.28
CA MET A 125 -1.88 10.05 -4.15
C MET A 125 -1.10 10.29 -5.45
N ARG A 126 -0.61 9.22 -6.08
CA ARG A 126 0.15 9.35 -7.33
C ARG A 126 -0.72 9.95 -8.45
N PRO A 127 -1.94 9.46 -8.74
CA PRO A 127 -2.83 10.08 -9.71
C PRO A 127 -3.21 11.52 -9.38
N VAL A 128 -3.53 11.84 -8.11
CA VAL A 128 -3.88 13.21 -7.69
C VAL A 128 -2.74 14.18 -7.92
N PHE A 129 -1.54 13.85 -7.45
CA PHE A 129 -0.38 14.72 -7.66
C PHE A 129 -0.01 14.80 -9.14
N ALA A 130 -0.16 13.70 -9.88
CA ALA A 130 0.10 13.68 -11.32
C ALA A 130 -0.90 14.56 -12.08
N ALA A 131 -2.19 14.52 -11.73
CA ALA A 131 -3.23 15.34 -12.32
C ALA A 131 -3.00 16.83 -12.02
N LEU A 132 -2.65 17.17 -10.78
CA LEU A 132 -2.30 18.54 -10.39
C LEU A 132 -1.08 19.05 -11.17
N GLY A 133 -0.02 18.24 -11.23
CA GLY A 133 1.19 18.58 -11.97
C GLY A 133 0.95 18.69 -13.47
N ALA A 134 0.16 17.79 -14.05
CA ALA A 134 -0.20 17.80 -15.47
C ALA A 134 -1.05 19.03 -15.83
N GLY A 135 -2.03 19.41 -14.99
CA GLY A 135 -2.85 20.59 -15.22
C GLY A 135 -2.03 21.87 -15.36
N ILE A 136 -0.99 22.02 -14.53
CA ILE A 136 -0.05 23.15 -14.61
C ILE A 136 0.93 22.99 -15.78
N ALA A 137 1.36 21.76 -16.09
CA ALA A 137 2.26 21.51 -17.20
C ALA A 137 1.62 21.85 -18.56
N LEU A 138 0.31 21.63 -18.71
CA LEU A 138 -0.45 21.94 -19.92
C LEU A 138 -0.48 23.44 -20.25
N THR A 139 -0.25 24.33 -19.28
CA THR A 139 -0.13 25.78 -19.53
C THR A 139 1.26 26.19 -20.02
N GLY A 140 2.17 25.22 -20.23
CA GLY A 140 3.55 25.45 -20.66
C GLY A 140 4.54 25.68 -19.50
N SER A 141 4.09 25.58 -18.25
CA SER A 141 4.92 25.85 -17.07
C SER A 141 5.69 24.61 -16.59
N LEU A 142 7.01 24.74 -16.41
CA LEU A 142 7.88 23.76 -15.77
C LEU A 142 7.55 23.50 -14.30
N LEU A 143 6.72 24.35 -13.68
CA LEU A 143 6.28 24.15 -12.30
C LEU A 143 5.45 22.88 -12.14
N GLY A 144 4.72 22.43 -13.17
CA GLY A 144 3.89 21.23 -13.12
C GLY A 144 4.68 19.96 -12.77
N PRO A 145 5.68 19.58 -13.59
CA PRO A 145 6.54 18.42 -13.30
C PRO A 145 7.33 18.54 -12.00
N ILE A 146 7.82 19.73 -11.66
CA ILE A 146 8.56 19.98 -10.41
C ILE A 146 7.65 19.79 -9.20
N LEU A 147 6.43 20.30 -9.25
CA LEU A 147 5.45 20.16 -8.18
C LEU A 147 5.10 18.69 -7.93
N PHE A 148 4.85 17.93 -9.00
CA PHE A 148 4.64 16.47 -8.89
C PHE A 148 5.85 15.80 -8.23
N PHE A 149 7.06 16.08 -8.73
CA PHE A 149 8.28 15.47 -8.22
C PHE A 149 8.48 15.77 -6.73
N VAL A 150 8.36 17.03 -6.32
CA VAL A 150 8.60 17.45 -4.93
C VAL A 150 7.52 16.89 -4.00
N LEU A 151 6.24 17.09 -4.32
CA LEU A 151 5.15 16.65 -3.43
C LEU A 151 5.14 15.13 -3.26
N PHE A 152 5.21 14.38 -4.37
CA PHE A 152 5.16 12.93 -4.29
C PHE A 152 6.38 12.35 -3.58
N ASN A 153 7.59 12.85 -3.88
CA ASN A 153 8.80 12.38 -3.19
C ASN A 153 8.83 12.80 -1.72
N LEU A 154 8.32 13.98 -1.36
CA LEU A 154 8.26 14.41 0.03
C LEU A 154 7.37 13.46 0.83
N VAL A 155 6.14 13.21 0.38
CA VAL A 155 5.22 12.35 1.15
C VAL A 155 5.76 10.91 1.24
N ARG A 156 6.27 10.34 0.15
CA ARG A 156 6.83 8.97 0.19
C ARG A 156 8.03 8.88 1.14
N LEU A 157 8.90 9.91 1.19
CA LEU A 157 10.08 9.93 2.07
C LEU A 157 9.69 10.10 3.53
N LEU A 158 8.72 10.96 3.83
CA LEU A 158 8.19 11.14 5.19
C LEU A 158 7.57 9.85 5.70
N VAL A 159 6.68 9.22 4.92
CA VAL A 159 6.05 7.95 5.30
C VAL A 159 7.10 6.88 5.58
N ARG A 160 8.17 6.82 4.78
CA ARG A 160 9.24 5.86 5.00
C ARG A 160 10.09 6.16 6.21
N TYR A 161 10.55 7.39 6.37
CA TYR A 161 11.42 7.76 7.49
C TYR A 161 10.69 7.58 8.82
N TYR A 162 9.50 8.17 8.94
CA TYR A 162 8.68 8.00 10.13
C TYR A 162 8.19 6.57 10.28
N GLY A 163 7.91 5.87 9.20
CA GLY A 163 7.55 4.45 9.22
C GLY A 163 8.62 3.57 9.85
N VAL A 164 9.88 3.69 9.41
CA VAL A 164 10.99 2.90 10.00
C VAL A 164 11.21 3.30 11.46
N ALA A 165 11.25 4.61 11.77
CA ALA A 165 11.51 5.08 13.12
C ALA A 165 10.39 4.69 14.10
N TYR A 166 9.13 4.83 13.69
CA TYR A 166 7.96 4.42 14.46
C TYR A 166 7.91 2.91 14.63
N GLY A 167 8.13 2.16 13.55
CA GLY A 167 8.18 0.70 13.57
C GLY A 167 9.27 0.17 14.51
N TYR A 168 10.45 0.80 14.56
CA TYR A 168 11.52 0.41 15.46
C TYR A 168 11.18 0.69 16.93
N ARG A 169 10.65 1.88 17.24
CA ARG A 169 10.21 2.22 18.60
C ARG A 169 9.12 1.29 19.11
N LYS A 170 8.11 1.03 18.27
CA LYS A 170 7.01 0.13 18.62
C LYS A 170 7.40 -1.35 18.56
N GLY A 171 8.33 -1.72 17.71
CA GLY A 171 8.83 -3.09 17.61
C GLY A 171 9.39 -3.60 18.93
N ALA A 172 10.05 -2.74 19.72
CA ALA A 172 10.54 -3.10 21.04
C ALA A 172 9.39 -3.46 22.01
N ASP A 173 8.26 -2.76 21.92
CA ASP A 173 7.04 -3.06 22.70
C ASP A 173 6.34 -4.32 22.15
N ILE A 174 6.28 -4.49 20.83
CA ILE A 174 5.59 -5.59 20.13
C ILE A 174 6.16 -6.95 20.52
N VAL A 175 7.48 -7.06 20.76
CA VAL A 175 8.08 -8.33 21.20
C VAL A 175 7.57 -8.74 22.59
N ASN A 176 7.35 -7.77 23.48
CA ASN A 176 6.82 -8.06 24.81
C ASN A 176 5.34 -8.49 24.75
N ASP A 177 4.61 -8.04 23.73
CA ASP A 177 3.18 -8.32 23.52
C ASP A 177 2.89 -9.45 22.51
N MET A 178 3.91 -10.22 22.07
CA MET A 178 3.74 -11.29 21.07
C MET A 178 2.71 -12.37 21.45
N GLY A 179 2.38 -12.53 22.74
CA GLY A 179 1.36 -13.46 23.21
C GLY A 179 -0.08 -12.94 23.23
N GLY A 180 -0.32 -11.64 23.03
CA GLY A 180 -1.59 -10.97 23.39
C GLY A 180 -2.58 -10.69 22.25
N GLY A 181 -2.41 -11.27 21.06
CA GLY A 181 -3.27 -11.00 19.91
C GLY A 181 -3.08 -9.61 19.28
N PHE A 182 -1.98 -8.90 19.61
CA PHE A 182 -1.62 -7.60 19.04
C PHE A 182 -1.56 -7.64 17.51
N LEU A 183 -0.93 -8.68 16.94
CA LEU A 183 -0.84 -8.85 15.48
C LEU A 183 -2.21 -8.96 14.83
N GLN A 184 -3.19 -9.59 15.50
CA GLN A 184 -4.54 -9.72 15.00
C GLN A 184 -5.25 -8.35 14.98
N LYS A 185 -5.16 -7.57 16.06
CA LYS A 185 -5.72 -6.21 16.14
C LYS A 185 -5.09 -5.27 15.11
N LEU A 186 -3.77 -5.35 14.91
CA LEU A 186 -3.05 -4.53 13.93
C LEU A 186 -3.46 -4.90 12.50
N THR A 187 -3.55 -6.20 12.20
CA THR A 187 -4.03 -6.71 10.91
C THR A 187 -5.48 -6.31 10.64
N GLU A 188 -6.34 -6.40 11.65
CA GLU A 188 -7.75 -5.99 11.58
C GLU A 188 -7.88 -4.48 11.34
N GLY A 189 -7.17 -3.65 12.11
CA GLY A 189 -7.17 -2.20 11.92
C GLY A 189 -6.67 -1.77 10.54
N ALA A 190 -5.60 -2.39 10.04
CA ALA A 190 -5.12 -2.16 8.69
C ALA A 190 -6.16 -2.59 7.63
N SER A 191 -6.80 -3.75 7.81
CA SER A 191 -7.83 -4.24 6.87
C SER A 191 -9.06 -3.34 6.85
N ILE A 192 -9.53 -2.86 8.00
CA ILE A 192 -10.65 -1.89 8.11
C ILE A 192 -10.30 -0.60 7.34
N LEU A 193 -9.11 -0.06 7.57
CA LEU A 193 -8.64 1.13 6.86
C LEU A 193 -8.57 0.90 5.35
N GLY A 194 -8.04 -0.25 4.92
CA GLY A 194 -7.91 -0.60 3.50
C GLY A 194 -9.26 -0.72 2.81
N LEU A 195 -10.22 -1.42 3.43
CA LEU A 195 -11.58 -1.55 2.91
C LEU A 195 -12.31 -0.21 2.86
N PHE A 196 -12.14 0.64 3.88
CA PHE A 196 -12.72 1.99 3.90
C PHE A 196 -12.20 2.86 2.74
N VAL A 197 -10.88 2.89 2.54
CA VAL A 197 -10.26 3.63 1.44
C VAL A 197 -10.73 3.10 0.09
N MET A 198 -10.78 1.78 -0.10
CA MET A 198 -11.28 1.18 -1.34
C MET A 198 -12.73 1.54 -1.61
N GLY A 199 -13.60 1.53 -0.60
CA GLY A 199 -15.00 1.95 -0.75
C GLY A 199 -15.13 3.40 -1.22
N ALA A 200 -14.34 4.31 -0.63
CA ALA A 200 -14.33 5.72 -1.03
C ALA A 200 -13.79 5.91 -2.47
N LEU A 201 -12.77 5.13 -2.86
CA LEU A 201 -12.17 5.23 -4.19
C LEU A 201 -13.10 4.74 -5.29
N VAL A 202 -13.80 3.63 -5.08
CA VAL A 202 -14.76 3.12 -6.05
C VAL A 202 -15.80 4.18 -6.42
N ASN A 203 -16.34 4.90 -5.43
CA ASN A 203 -17.33 5.95 -5.69
C ASN A 203 -16.71 7.18 -6.37
N LYS A 204 -15.59 7.70 -5.84
CA LYS A 204 -15.02 8.97 -6.35
C LYS A 204 -14.29 8.86 -7.69
N TRP A 205 -13.69 7.71 -8.00
CA TRP A 205 -12.78 7.57 -9.15
C TRP A 205 -13.37 6.76 -10.30
N THR A 206 -14.62 6.31 -10.17
CA THR A 206 -15.31 5.58 -11.24
C THR A 206 -16.45 6.44 -11.76
N HIS A 207 -16.35 6.90 -13.00
CA HIS A 207 -17.46 7.57 -13.68
C HIS A 207 -18.23 6.58 -14.54
N VAL A 208 -19.53 6.47 -14.30
CA VAL A 208 -20.48 5.78 -15.16
C VAL A 208 -21.69 6.68 -15.29
N ASN A 209 -22.02 7.07 -16.52
CA ASN A 209 -23.16 7.94 -16.82
C ASN A 209 -24.15 7.17 -17.71
N ILE A 210 -25.43 7.15 -17.30
CA ILE A 210 -26.54 6.54 -18.06
C ILE A 210 -27.48 7.67 -18.51
N PRO A 211 -27.30 8.23 -19.73
CA PRO A 211 -28.04 9.40 -20.21
C PRO A 211 -29.47 9.09 -20.67
N LEU A 212 -29.99 7.87 -20.42
CA LEU A 212 -31.35 7.49 -20.78
C LEU A 212 -32.37 8.41 -20.10
N VAL A 213 -33.14 9.13 -20.92
CA VAL A 213 -34.16 10.08 -20.47
C VAL A 213 -35.44 9.32 -20.15
N VAL A 214 -35.88 9.37 -18.89
CA VAL A 214 -37.10 8.69 -18.43
C VAL A 214 -38.30 9.63 -18.51
N SER A 215 -38.11 10.93 -18.27
CA SER A 215 -39.18 11.92 -18.34
C SER A 215 -38.63 13.29 -18.71
N LYS A 216 -39.33 14.00 -19.59
CA LYS A 216 -39.11 15.41 -19.88
C LYS A 216 -40.38 16.15 -19.48
N ILE A 217 -40.30 16.97 -18.43
CA ILE A 217 -41.40 17.82 -18.03
C ILE A 217 -41.00 19.25 -18.40
N THR A 218 -41.83 19.92 -19.18
CA THR A 218 -41.64 21.34 -19.50
C THR A 218 -42.53 22.12 -18.54
N ASP A 219 -41.90 22.92 -17.70
CA ASP A 219 -42.64 23.76 -16.77
C ASP A 219 -43.33 24.93 -17.51
N GLN A 220 -44.32 25.58 -16.90
CA GLN A 220 -45.07 26.68 -17.54
C GLN A 220 -44.20 27.92 -17.86
N THR A 221 -42.96 27.94 -17.35
CA THR A 221 -41.93 28.98 -17.57
C THR A 221 -40.96 28.66 -18.72
N GLY A 222 -41.16 27.55 -19.45
CA GLY A 222 -40.31 27.14 -20.57
C GLY A 222 -39.01 26.42 -20.18
N HIS A 223 -38.78 26.16 -18.88
CA HIS A 223 -37.66 25.33 -18.42
C HIS A 223 -38.00 23.85 -18.55
N THR A 224 -37.23 23.14 -19.39
CA THR A 224 -37.34 21.67 -19.53
C THR A 224 -36.50 20.98 -18.46
N THR A 225 -37.13 20.36 -17.47
CA THR A 225 -36.44 19.46 -16.54
C THR A 225 -36.40 18.06 -17.14
N VAL A 226 -35.19 17.63 -17.51
CA VAL A 226 -34.93 16.30 -18.06
C VAL A 226 -34.51 15.39 -16.90
N THR A 227 -35.36 14.44 -16.54
CA THR A 227 -35.04 13.40 -15.55
C THR A 227 -34.46 12.20 -16.28
N THR A 228 -33.19 11.90 -16.00
CA THR A 228 -32.51 10.71 -16.54
C THR A 228 -32.54 9.57 -15.53
N VAL A 229 -32.28 8.35 -15.99
CA VAL A 229 -32.08 7.19 -15.10
C VAL A 229 -30.98 7.50 -14.08
N GLN A 230 -29.90 8.18 -14.51
CA GLN A 230 -28.81 8.60 -13.63
C GLN A 230 -29.29 9.49 -12.48
N THR A 231 -30.16 10.48 -12.74
CA THR A 231 -30.67 11.36 -11.68
C THR A 231 -31.51 10.64 -10.62
N ILE A 232 -32.25 9.59 -11.03
CA ILE A 232 -33.05 8.78 -10.09
C ILE A 232 -32.12 7.93 -9.23
N LEU A 233 -31.10 7.32 -9.84
CA LEU A 233 -30.11 6.51 -9.13
C LEU A 233 -29.26 7.35 -8.18
N ASP A 234 -28.83 8.54 -8.59
CA ASP A 234 -28.05 9.47 -7.75
C ASP A 234 -28.87 10.02 -6.58
N GLN A 235 -30.20 10.16 -6.71
CA GLN A 235 -31.07 10.50 -5.59
C GLN A 235 -31.14 9.38 -4.53
N LEU A 236 -31.06 8.11 -4.94
CA LEU A 236 -31.03 6.98 -4.01
C LEU A 236 -29.64 6.82 -3.38
N MET A 237 -28.60 6.75 -4.21
CA MET A 237 -27.21 6.61 -3.78
C MET A 237 -26.26 7.02 -4.93
N PRO A 238 -25.55 8.15 -4.82
CA PRO A 238 -24.50 8.52 -5.77
C PRO A 238 -23.42 7.43 -5.83
N GLY A 239 -23.15 6.91 -7.03
CA GLY A 239 -22.16 5.85 -7.25
C GLY A 239 -22.70 4.41 -7.12
N LEU A 240 -24.02 4.21 -7.09
CA LEU A 240 -24.63 2.88 -7.04
C LEU A 240 -24.19 1.97 -8.20
N ILE A 241 -24.14 2.51 -9.42
CA ILE A 241 -23.72 1.74 -10.61
C ILE A 241 -22.25 1.29 -10.52
N PRO A 242 -21.27 2.18 -10.26
CA PRO A 242 -19.90 1.78 -9.94
C PRO A 242 -19.78 0.70 -8.86
N LEU A 243 -20.58 0.79 -7.80
CA LEU A 243 -20.59 -0.19 -6.72
C LEU A 243 -21.07 -1.57 -7.21
N LEU A 244 -22.18 -1.61 -7.96
CA LEU A 244 -22.70 -2.85 -8.54
C LEU A 244 -21.71 -3.49 -9.54
N LEU A 245 -21.07 -2.67 -10.37
CA LEU A 245 -20.01 -3.14 -11.28
C LEU A 245 -18.83 -3.70 -10.51
N THR A 246 -18.43 -3.06 -9.40
CA THR A 246 -17.36 -3.55 -8.54
C THR A 246 -17.68 -4.92 -7.96
N PHE A 247 -18.91 -5.13 -7.47
CA PHE A 247 -19.35 -6.45 -7.00
C PHE A 247 -19.40 -7.49 -8.14
N GLY A 248 -19.83 -7.09 -9.34
CA GLY A 248 -19.80 -7.93 -10.53
C GLY A 248 -18.38 -8.39 -10.89
N CYS A 249 -17.43 -7.46 -10.92
CA CYS A 249 -16.00 -7.76 -11.14
C CYS A 249 -15.43 -8.66 -10.05
N MET A 250 -15.73 -8.37 -8.79
CA MET A 250 -15.27 -9.17 -7.66
C MET A 250 -15.78 -10.61 -7.77
N TRP A 251 -17.03 -10.80 -8.19
CA TRP A 251 -17.61 -12.12 -8.44
C TRP A 251 -16.92 -12.86 -9.61
N LEU A 252 -16.63 -12.16 -10.72
CA LEU A 252 -15.89 -12.73 -11.86
C LEU A 252 -14.46 -13.14 -11.47
N LEU A 253 -13.76 -12.31 -10.70
CA LEU A 253 -12.42 -12.60 -10.21
C LEU A 253 -12.40 -13.80 -9.25
N ARG A 254 -13.43 -13.94 -8.39
CA ARG A 254 -13.60 -15.15 -7.56
C ARG A 254 -13.80 -16.42 -8.40
N ARG A 255 -14.35 -16.29 -9.61
CA ARG A 255 -14.46 -17.38 -10.60
C ARG A 255 -13.18 -17.59 -11.42
N LYS A 256 -12.05 -16.96 -11.04
CA LYS A 256 -10.75 -17.04 -11.73
C LYS A 256 -10.79 -16.57 -13.18
N VAL A 257 -11.76 -15.71 -13.55
CA VAL A 257 -11.75 -15.05 -14.86
C VAL A 257 -10.55 -14.10 -14.92
N ASN A 258 -9.81 -14.15 -16.02
CA ASN A 258 -8.64 -13.28 -16.21
C ASN A 258 -9.08 -11.81 -16.23
N ALA A 259 -8.39 -10.96 -15.47
CA ALA A 259 -8.64 -9.52 -15.43
C ALA A 259 -8.60 -8.87 -16.82
N LEU A 260 -7.75 -9.34 -17.74
CA LEU A 260 -7.68 -8.85 -19.12
C LEU A 260 -9.00 -9.07 -19.89
N TRP A 261 -9.66 -10.22 -19.68
CA TRP A 261 -10.96 -10.50 -20.30
C TRP A 261 -12.08 -9.62 -19.73
N ILE A 262 -12.02 -9.31 -18.43
CA ILE A 262 -12.97 -8.40 -17.77
C ILE A 262 -12.80 -6.98 -18.35
N ILE A 263 -11.55 -6.52 -18.49
CA ILE A 263 -11.24 -5.22 -19.11
C ILE A 263 -11.74 -5.18 -20.56
N LEU A 264 -11.47 -6.21 -21.36
CA LEU A 264 -11.97 -6.30 -22.73
C LEU A 264 -13.51 -6.27 -22.78
N GLY A 265 -14.17 -6.95 -21.84
CA GLY A 265 -15.62 -6.89 -21.67
C GLY A 265 -16.12 -5.47 -21.42
N PHE A 266 -15.46 -4.69 -20.56
CA PHE A 266 -15.80 -3.29 -20.34
C PHE A 266 -15.60 -2.42 -21.58
N PHE A 267 -14.56 -2.68 -22.38
CA PHE A 267 -14.38 -1.98 -23.66
C PHE A 267 -15.56 -2.24 -24.60
N VAL A 268 -15.98 -3.49 -24.75
CA VAL A 268 -17.13 -3.85 -25.58
C VAL A 268 -18.42 -3.22 -25.05
N ILE A 269 -18.67 -3.30 -23.74
CA ILE A 269 -19.85 -2.70 -23.09
C ILE A 269 -19.84 -1.17 -23.26
N GLY A 270 -18.68 -0.52 -23.13
CA GLY A 270 -18.56 0.93 -23.32
C GLY A 270 -18.87 1.36 -24.75
N ILE A 271 -18.29 0.68 -25.74
CA ILE A 271 -18.51 0.99 -27.17
C ILE A 271 -19.97 0.73 -27.56
N PHE A 272 -20.49 -0.46 -27.25
CA PHE A 272 -21.84 -0.84 -27.61
C PHE A 272 -22.88 -0.02 -26.82
N GLY A 273 -22.63 0.20 -25.53
CA GLY A 273 -23.47 1.00 -24.64
C GLY A 273 -23.57 2.46 -25.08
N TYR A 274 -22.46 3.06 -25.55
CA TYR A 274 -22.49 4.39 -26.14
C TYR A 274 -23.25 4.42 -27.47
N TRP A 275 -23.01 3.43 -28.34
CA TRP A 275 -23.67 3.33 -29.64
C TRP A 275 -25.20 3.24 -29.54
N ILE A 276 -25.74 2.51 -28.55
CA ILE A 276 -27.18 2.40 -28.30
C ILE A 276 -27.74 3.52 -27.40
N GLY A 277 -26.91 4.47 -26.96
CA GLY A 277 -27.32 5.57 -26.07
C GLY A 277 -27.61 5.19 -24.62
N LEU A 278 -27.20 3.98 -24.19
CA LEU A 278 -27.36 3.49 -22.82
C LEU A 278 -26.25 3.99 -21.88
N LEU A 279 -25.05 4.23 -22.41
CA LEU A 279 -23.93 4.85 -21.68
C LEU A 279 -23.55 6.18 -22.32
N GLY A 280 -23.14 7.13 -21.50
CA GLY A 280 -22.69 8.46 -21.89
C GLY A 280 -21.35 8.80 -21.26
N VAL A 281 -20.75 9.89 -21.76
CA VAL A 281 -19.56 10.50 -21.16
C VAL A 281 -19.97 11.35 -19.95
#